data_AF-A0A7W1JMY0-F1
#
_entry.id   AF-A0A7W1JMY0-F1
#
_cell.length_a   1.000
_cell.length_b   1.000
_cell.length_c   1.000
_cell.angle_alpha   90.00
_cell.angle_beta   90.00
_cell.angle_gamma   90.00
#
_symmetry.space_group_name_H-M   'P 1'
#
loop_
_entity.id
_entity.type
_entity.pdbx_description
1 polymer ?
#
loop_
_entity_poly.entity_id
_entity_poly.type
_entity_poly.pdbx_seq_one_letter_code
_entity_poly.pdbx_strand_id
1 'polypeptide(L)'
;MSILADLFHYGSNWNIILFVIALCSIVSFTIFIERLLQLRKSEIDTNQFIISLRKIIKDGNIIDAIETCENTGGTIANIVKAGLTKHNRGKEQIEGAMEISGLIEIARLEKNAKILSIIAHIAPLIGLLGTVLGFIQAFAEMRMSGLVDISATRLGEAMEYALVTTAAGLVVAIPSVIAYNYIVSRIEGFVLEMQTTSAEIVDLLICREMDLNEI
;
A
#
# COMPACT_ATOMS: atom_id res chain seq x y z
N MET A 1 18.54 -29.54 -5.75
CA MET A 1 17.32 -30.32 -5.41
C MET A 1 17.48 -31.14 -4.12
N SER A 2 18.63 -31.09 -3.43
CA SER A 2 18.86 -31.65 -2.09
C SER A 2 18.47 -30.70 -0.96
N ILE A 3 18.73 -29.39 -1.09
CA ILE A 3 18.44 -28.38 -0.05
C ILE A 3 16.94 -28.32 0.33
N LEU A 4 16.03 -28.56 -0.62
CA LEU A 4 14.58 -28.60 -0.39
C LEU A 4 14.11 -29.91 0.27
N ALA A 5 14.84 -31.01 0.07
CA ALA A 5 14.53 -32.31 0.66
C ALA A 5 15.10 -32.42 2.09
N ASP A 6 16.29 -31.85 2.33
CA ASP A 6 16.92 -31.77 3.65
C ASP A 6 16.13 -30.84 4.59
N LEU A 7 15.49 -29.79 4.05
CA LEU A 7 14.56 -28.94 4.79
C LEU A 7 13.37 -29.75 5.35
N PHE A 8 12.89 -30.77 4.63
CA PHE A 8 11.68 -31.49 5.00
C PHE A 8 11.90 -32.57 6.08
N HIS A 9 13.16 -32.92 6.41
CA HIS A 9 13.47 -34.12 7.20
C HIS A 9 14.00 -33.86 8.62
N TYR A 10 14.14 -32.61 9.07
CA TYR A 10 14.65 -32.29 10.41
C TYR A 10 13.63 -31.45 11.20
N GLY A 11 13.14 -31.96 12.34
CA GLY A 11 12.35 -31.23 13.35
C GLY A 11 11.09 -30.50 12.84
N SER A 12 9.92 -31.14 12.98
CA SER A 12 8.59 -30.68 12.51
C SER A 12 8.19 -29.20 12.74
N ASN A 13 8.83 -28.46 13.64
CA ASN A 13 8.42 -27.10 14.03
C ASN A 13 9.12 -25.98 13.23
N TRP A 14 10.35 -26.18 12.75
CA TRP A 14 11.12 -25.13 12.06
C TRP A 14 10.62 -24.85 10.65
N ASN A 15 10.15 -25.90 9.97
CA ASN A 15 9.53 -25.82 8.66
C ASN A 15 8.29 -24.94 8.64
N ILE A 16 7.54 -24.90 9.74
CA ILE A 16 6.32 -24.12 9.84
C ILE A 16 6.64 -22.62 9.81
N ILE A 17 7.68 -22.18 10.52
CA ILE A 17 8.06 -20.76 10.60
C ILE A 17 8.56 -20.26 9.25
N LEU A 18 9.46 -21.02 8.61
CA LEU A 18 9.95 -20.68 7.27
C LEU A 18 8.82 -20.70 6.24
N PHE A 19 7.88 -21.64 6.33
CA PHE A 19 6.71 -21.68 5.46
C PHE A 19 5.80 -20.46 5.67
N VAL A 20 5.57 -20.04 6.91
CA VAL A 20 4.81 -18.82 7.21
C VAL A 20 5.52 -17.57 6.69
N ILE A 21 6.84 -17.45 6.86
CA ILE A 21 7.63 -16.34 6.31
C ILE A 21 7.56 -16.33 4.77
N ALA A 22 7.66 -17.50 4.14
CA ALA A 22 7.53 -17.64 2.69
C ALA A 22 6.13 -17.23 2.20
N LEU A 23 5.07 -17.60 2.93
CA LEU A 23 3.70 -17.15 2.65
C LEU A 23 3.59 -15.63 2.75
N CYS A 24 4.14 -15.02 3.81
CA CYS A 24 4.20 -13.57 3.97
C CYS A 24 4.93 -12.91 2.78
N SER A 25 6.01 -13.51 2.28
CA SER A 25 6.74 -13.02 1.10
C SER A 25 5.86 -13.01 -0.16
N ILE A 26 5.16 -14.11 -0.45
CA ILE A 26 4.27 -14.23 -1.61
C ILE A 26 3.12 -13.21 -1.53
N VAL A 27 2.49 -13.09 -0.37
CA VAL A 27 1.40 -12.12 -0.14
C VAL A 27 1.91 -10.69 -0.31
N SER A 28 3.05 -10.35 0.31
CA SER A 28 3.67 -9.03 0.19
C SER A 28 3.98 -8.67 -1.26
N PHE A 29 4.63 -9.59 -1.99
CA PHE A 29 4.96 -9.38 -3.40
C PHE A 29 3.72 -9.21 -4.27
N THR A 30 2.69 -10.03 -4.06
CA THR A 30 1.43 -9.94 -4.83
C THR A 30 0.75 -8.60 -4.62
N ILE A 31 0.62 -8.15 -3.36
CA ILE A 31 0.01 -6.86 -3.02
C ILE A 31 0.84 -5.71 -3.60
N PHE A 32 2.17 -5.79 -3.54
CA PHE A 32 3.04 -4.76 -4.10
C PHE A 32 2.79 -4.56 -5.60
N ILE A 33 2.74 -5.65 -6.38
CA ILE A 33 2.49 -5.58 -7.83
C ILE A 33 1.07 -5.08 -8.12
N GLU A 34 0.04 -5.59 -7.43
CA GLU A 34 -1.34 -5.11 -7.57
C GLU A 34 -1.42 -3.60 -7.36
N ARG A 35 -0.80 -3.11 -6.28
CA ARG A 35 -0.82 -1.68 -5.93
C ARG A 35 -0.04 -0.83 -6.91
N LEU A 36 1.10 -1.29 -7.39
CA LEU A 36 1.90 -0.55 -8.38
C LEU A 36 1.12 -0.35 -9.68
N LEU A 37 0.41 -1.38 -10.15
CA LEU A 37 -0.45 -1.30 -11.33
C LEU A 37 -1.65 -0.39 -11.10
N GLN A 38 -2.29 -0.48 -9.93
CA GLN A 38 -3.44 0.36 -9.59
C GLN A 38 -3.06 1.85 -9.51
N LEU A 39 -1.92 2.19 -8.89
CA LEU A 39 -1.43 3.57 -8.82
C LEU A 39 -1.17 4.14 -10.21
N ARG A 40 -0.50 3.37 -11.08
CA ARG A 40 -0.25 3.78 -12.47
C ARG A 40 -1.52 3.98 -13.28
N LYS A 41 -2.55 3.15 -13.05
CA LYS A 41 -3.84 3.27 -13.74
C LYS A 41 -4.67 4.45 -13.25
N SER A 42 -4.51 4.84 -11.98
CA SER A 42 -5.22 5.97 -11.38
C SER A 42 -4.59 7.33 -11.68
N GLU A 43 -3.35 7.33 -12.17
CA GLU A 43 -2.61 8.52 -12.58
C GLU A 43 -3.07 9.02 -13.95
N ILE A 44 -3.31 10.33 -14.05
CA ILE A 44 -3.64 11.03 -15.30
C ILE A 44 -2.70 12.23 -15.45
N ASP A 45 -2.60 12.78 -16.66
CA ASP A 45 -1.95 14.09 -16.85
C ASP A 45 -2.89 15.19 -16.33
N THR A 46 -2.85 15.40 -15.01
CA THR A 46 -3.72 16.35 -14.32
C THR A 46 -3.56 17.77 -14.85
N ASN A 47 -2.35 18.18 -15.24
CA ASN A 47 -2.12 19.52 -15.78
C ASN A 47 -2.87 19.71 -17.10
N GLN A 48 -2.74 18.77 -18.05
CA GLN A 48 -3.48 18.85 -19.31
C GLN A 48 -4.99 18.71 -19.09
N PHE A 49 -5.40 17.87 -18.15
CA PHE A 49 -6.80 17.71 -17.77
C PHE A 49 -7.40 19.02 -17.24
N ILE A 50 -6.76 19.68 -16.28
CA ILE A 50 -7.22 20.96 -15.72
C ILE A 50 -7.26 22.05 -16.79
N ILE A 51 -6.22 22.15 -17.64
CA ILE A 51 -6.18 23.15 -18.72
C ILE A 51 -7.38 22.98 -19.66
N SER A 52 -7.68 21.74 -20.05
CA SER A 52 -8.81 21.41 -20.92
C SER A 52 -10.14 21.72 -20.23
N LEU A 53 -10.27 21.33 -18.96
CA LEU A 53 -11.49 21.50 -18.19
C LEU A 53 -11.80 22.97 -17.89
N ARG A 54 -10.77 23.77 -17.56
CA ARG A 54 -10.89 25.21 -17.33
C ARG A 54 -11.48 25.93 -18.54
N LYS A 55 -11.10 25.52 -19.76
CA LYS A 55 -11.65 26.09 -21.00
C LYS A 55 -13.16 25.81 -21.10
N ILE A 56 -13.57 24.56 -20.91
CA ILE A 56 -14.96 24.13 -21.02
C ILE A 56 -15.85 24.81 -19.95
N ILE A 57 -15.36 24.93 -18.70
CA ILE A 57 -16.10 25.59 -17.61
C ILE A 57 -16.32 27.08 -17.91
N LYS A 58 -15.30 27.77 -18.44
CA LYS A 58 -15.39 29.19 -18.84
C LYS A 58 -16.36 29.40 -20.00
N ASP A 59 -16.41 28.47 -20.94
CA ASP A 59 -17.36 28.50 -22.07
C ASP A 59 -18.81 28.20 -21.62
N GLY A 60 -19.04 27.93 -20.33
CA GLY A 60 -20.37 27.74 -19.75
C GLY A 60 -20.88 26.30 -19.80
N ASN A 61 -20.19 25.40 -20.52
CA ASN A 61 -20.69 24.06 -20.77
C ASN A 61 -20.32 23.04 -19.68
N ILE A 62 -21.01 23.10 -18.53
CA ILE A 62 -20.76 22.18 -17.41
C ILE A 62 -21.06 20.72 -17.76
N ILE A 63 -21.99 20.46 -18.69
CA ILE A 63 -22.35 19.10 -19.09
C ILE A 63 -21.16 18.45 -19.81
N ASP A 64 -20.55 19.15 -20.76
CA ASP A 64 -19.33 18.69 -21.44
C ASP A 64 -18.15 18.54 -20.46
N ALA A 65 -18.07 19.39 -19.44
CA ALA A 65 -17.04 19.29 -18.41
C ALA A 65 -17.20 17.99 -17.59
N ILE A 66 -18.43 17.62 -17.22
CA ILE A 66 -18.73 16.36 -16.55
C ILE A 66 -18.39 15.16 -17.43
N GLU A 67 -18.76 15.20 -18.72
CA GLU A 67 -18.45 14.14 -19.68
C GLU A 67 -16.93 13.99 -19.89
N THR A 68 -16.19 15.09 -19.93
CA THR A 68 -14.72 15.09 -20.00
C THR A 68 -14.10 14.39 -18.78
N CYS A 69 -14.68 14.60 -17.59
CA CYS A 69 -14.24 13.90 -16.38
C CYS A 69 -14.51 12.38 -16.46
N GLU A 70 -15.65 11.97 -17.00
CA GLU A 70 -15.99 10.55 -17.19
C GLU A 70 -15.06 9.86 -18.19
N ASN A 71 -14.75 10.52 -19.30
CA ASN A 71 -13.88 10.00 -20.35
C ASN A 71 -12.40 9.93 -19.92
N THR A 72 -11.93 10.92 -19.15
CA THR A 72 -10.56 10.92 -18.62
C THR A 72 -10.39 9.83 -17.56
N GLY A 73 -11.36 9.71 -16.66
CA GLY A 73 -11.29 8.81 -15.52
C GLY A 73 -10.12 9.13 -14.58
N GLY A 74 -9.85 8.21 -13.66
CA GLY A 74 -8.82 8.38 -12.64
C GLY A 74 -9.27 9.16 -11.41
N THR A 75 -8.37 9.30 -10.44
CA THR A 75 -8.69 9.81 -9.11
C THR A 75 -9.15 11.27 -9.16
N ILE A 76 -8.36 12.13 -9.80
CA ILE A 76 -8.64 13.57 -9.86
C ILE A 76 -9.91 13.86 -10.66
N ALA A 77 -10.13 13.19 -11.79
CA ALA A 77 -11.32 13.41 -12.61
C ALA A 77 -12.62 13.03 -11.87
N ASN A 78 -12.61 11.93 -11.10
CA ASN A 78 -13.77 11.53 -10.29
C ASN A 78 -14.11 12.57 -9.21
N ILE A 79 -13.09 13.14 -8.57
CA ILE A 79 -13.25 14.18 -7.53
C ILE A 79 -13.80 15.46 -8.14
N VAL A 80 -13.25 15.88 -9.28
CA VAL A 80 -13.71 17.08 -10.00
C VAL A 80 -15.14 16.90 -10.50
N LYS A 81 -15.49 15.73 -11.03
CA LYS A 81 -16.87 15.38 -11.41
C LYS A 81 -17.85 15.53 -10.25
N ALA A 82 -17.47 15.09 -9.05
CA ALA A 82 -18.32 15.20 -7.87
C ALA A 82 -18.64 16.68 -7.52
N GLY A 83 -17.65 17.57 -7.67
CA GLY A 83 -17.83 19.01 -7.54
C GLY A 83 -18.72 19.60 -8.63
N LEU A 84 -18.42 19.31 -9.90
CA LEU A 84 -19.17 19.80 -11.07
C LEU A 84 -20.64 19.36 -11.06
N THR A 85 -20.94 18.15 -10.56
CA THR A 85 -22.33 17.67 -10.45
C THR A 85 -23.15 18.52 -9.47
N LYS A 86 -22.49 19.20 -8.52
CA LYS A 86 -23.11 20.11 -7.56
C LYS A 86 -22.84 21.59 -7.87
N HIS A 87 -22.44 21.94 -9.10
CA HIS A 87 -22.09 23.32 -9.47
C HIS A 87 -23.19 24.37 -9.22
N ASN A 88 -24.44 23.97 -9.07
CA ASN A 88 -25.59 24.86 -8.80
C ASN A 88 -25.88 25.06 -7.31
N ARG A 89 -24.91 24.73 -6.46
CA ARG A 89 -25.00 24.76 -5.01
C ARG A 89 -23.97 25.74 -4.46
N GLY A 90 -24.17 26.17 -3.21
CA GLY A 90 -23.20 27.05 -2.56
C GLY A 90 -21.81 26.41 -2.46
N LYS A 91 -20.76 27.24 -2.45
CA LYS A 91 -19.35 26.86 -2.31
C LYS A 91 -19.12 25.68 -1.36
N GLU A 92 -19.66 25.76 -0.15
CA GLU A 92 -19.49 24.75 0.90
C GLU A 92 -20.00 23.35 0.47
N GLN A 93 -21.08 23.30 -0.31
CA GLN A 93 -21.66 22.05 -0.80
C GLN A 93 -20.84 21.44 -1.94
N ILE A 94 -20.17 22.27 -2.75
CA ILE A 94 -19.25 21.85 -3.81
C ILE A 94 -17.97 21.31 -3.18
N GLU A 95 -17.34 22.09 -2.30
CA GLU A 95 -16.13 21.69 -1.55
C GLU A 95 -16.37 20.39 -0.79
N GLY A 96 -17.47 20.30 -0.04
CA GLY A 96 -17.82 19.08 0.68
C GLY A 96 -18.07 17.86 -0.23
N ALA A 97 -18.55 18.06 -1.46
CA ALA A 97 -18.70 16.95 -2.41
C ALA A 97 -17.34 16.44 -2.90
N MET A 98 -16.43 17.35 -3.20
CA MET A 98 -15.07 17.03 -3.63
C MET A 98 -14.28 16.38 -2.50
N GLU A 99 -14.42 16.88 -1.27
CA GLU A 99 -13.77 16.30 -0.08
C GLU A 99 -14.24 14.87 0.18
N ILE A 100 -15.56 14.61 0.18
CA ILE A 100 -16.10 13.26 0.36
C ILE A 100 -15.62 12.33 -0.75
N SER A 101 -15.65 12.77 -2.01
CA SER A 101 -15.14 11.97 -3.12
C SER A 101 -13.64 11.70 -3.00
N GLY A 102 -12.89 12.68 -2.51
CA GLY A 102 -11.47 12.58 -2.22
C GLY A 102 -11.18 11.50 -1.18
N LEU A 103 -11.90 11.50 -0.06
CA LEU A 103 -11.77 10.48 0.98
C LEU A 103 -12.05 9.07 0.45
N ILE A 104 -13.06 8.92 -0.42
CA ILE A 104 -13.40 7.63 -1.04
C ILE A 104 -12.26 7.14 -1.95
N GLU A 105 -11.71 8.02 -2.79
CA GLU A 105 -10.61 7.64 -3.69
C GLU A 105 -9.31 7.37 -2.93
N ILE A 106 -8.97 8.16 -1.89
CA ILE A 106 -7.82 7.90 -1.03
C ILE A 106 -7.97 6.54 -0.36
N ALA A 107 -9.13 6.23 0.22
CA ALA A 107 -9.39 4.93 0.84
C ALA A 107 -9.24 3.77 -0.16
N ARG A 108 -9.63 3.98 -1.42
CA ARG A 108 -9.46 3.01 -2.50
C ARG A 108 -7.97 2.78 -2.85
N LEU A 109 -7.18 3.85 -2.91
CA LEU A 109 -5.74 3.77 -3.15
C LEU A 109 -5.00 3.07 -1.98
N GLU A 110 -5.38 3.40 -0.74
CA GLU A 110 -4.83 2.79 0.50
C GLU A 110 -5.21 1.32 0.70
N LYS A 111 -6.28 0.84 0.05
CA LYS A 111 -6.78 -0.53 0.21
C LYS A 111 -5.61 -1.52 0.07
N ASN A 112 -5.56 -2.56 0.89
CA ASN A 112 -4.52 -3.59 0.91
C ASN A 112 -3.07 -3.09 1.19
N ALA A 113 -2.71 -1.81 1.00
CA ALA A 113 -1.37 -1.30 1.28
C ALA A 113 -1.01 -1.45 2.78
N LYS A 114 -2.01 -1.32 3.67
CA LYS A 114 -1.86 -1.57 5.11
C LYS A 114 -1.36 -2.99 5.44
N ILE A 115 -1.69 -3.99 4.62
CA ILE A 115 -1.20 -5.36 4.80
C ILE A 115 0.32 -5.43 4.63
N LEU A 116 0.88 -4.62 3.73
CA LEU A 116 2.31 -4.54 3.49
C LEU A 116 3.05 -4.01 4.71
N SER A 117 2.48 -2.99 5.37
CA SER A 117 2.96 -2.49 6.66
C SER A 117 2.88 -3.56 7.75
N ILE A 118 1.76 -4.30 7.83
CA ILE A 118 1.62 -5.39 8.81
C ILE A 118 2.69 -6.46 8.59
N ILE A 119 2.93 -6.91 7.35
CA ILE A 119 3.95 -7.91 7.03
C ILE A 119 5.36 -7.39 7.36
N ALA A 120 5.64 -6.14 7.03
CA ALA A 120 6.90 -5.48 7.38
C ALA A 120 7.22 -5.53 8.88
N HIS A 121 6.22 -5.38 9.75
CA HIS A 121 6.41 -5.42 11.20
C HIS A 121 6.40 -6.86 11.76
N ILE A 122 5.57 -7.73 11.22
CA ILE A 122 5.36 -9.08 11.78
C ILE A 122 6.41 -10.07 11.26
N ALA A 123 6.90 -9.97 10.02
CA ALA A 123 7.86 -10.93 9.47
C ALA A 123 9.18 -11.03 10.29
N PRO A 124 9.79 -9.93 10.79
CA PRO A 124 10.94 -10.02 11.69
C PRO A 124 10.59 -10.66 13.03
N LEU A 125 9.40 -10.39 13.57
CA LEU A 125 8.93 -10.96 14.83
C LEU A 125 8.73 -12.47 14.72
N ILE A 126 8.21 -12.95 13.58
CA ILE A 126 8.10 -14.38 13.27
C ILE A 126 9.50 -15.01 13.14
N GLY A 127 10.45 -14.34 12.49
CA GLY A 127 11.84 -14.79 12.40
C GLY A 127 12.51 -14.90 13.77
N LEU A 128 12.33 -13.89 14.62
CA LEU A 128 12.80 -13.85 16.01
C LEU A 128 12.15 -14.97 16.84
N LEU A 129 10.85 -15.21 16.69
CA LEU A 129 10.17 -16.35 17.32
C LEU A 129 10.86 -17.68 16.94
N GLY A 130 11.28 -17.82 15.68
CA GLY A 130 12.07 -18.97 15.24
C GLY A 130 13.39 -19.13 15.99
N THR A 131 14.11 -18.04 16.28
CA THR A 131 15.33 -18.14 17.10
C THR A 131 15.05 -18.60 18.52
N VAL A 132 14.00 -18.07 19.14
CA VAL A 132 13.62 -18.42 20.51
C VAL A 132 13.29 -19.91 20.58
N LEU A 133 12.51 -20.41 19.62
CA LEU A 133 12.16 -21.83 19.54
C LEU A 133 13.37 -22.72 19.25
N GLY A 134 14.27 -22.31 18.36
CA GLY A 134 15.51 -23.04 18.08
C GLY A 134 16.41 -23.14 19.31
N PHE A 135 16.57 -22.06 20.08
CA PHE A 135 17.31 -22.10 21.35
C PHE A 135 16.63 -22.97 22.41
N ILE A 136 15.30 -22.90 22.55
CA ILE A 136 14.57 -23.79 23.48
C ILE A 136 14.83 -25.26 23.14
N GLN A 137 14.82 -25.61 21.86
CA GLN A 137 15.09 -26.98 21.41
C GLN A 137 16.54 -27.39 21.65
N ALA A 138 17.51 -26.53 21.32
CA ALA A 138 18.93 -26.74 21.57
C ALA A 138 19.22 -27.04 23.05
N PHE A 139 18.61 -26.26 23.97
CA PHE A 139 18.74 -26.51 25.41
C PHE A 139 18.00 -27.77 25.87
N ALA A 140 16.86 -28.12 25.26
CA ALA A 140 16.15 -29.34 25.59
C ALA A 140 16.96 -30.59 25.24
N GLU A 141 17.57 -30.61 24.05
CA GLU A 141 18.46 -31.69 23.60
C GLU A 141 19.70 -31.83 24.49
N MET A 142 20.27 -30.69 24.92
CA MET A 142 21.38 -30.67 25.86
C MET A 142 21.02 -31.31 27.22
N ARG A 143 19.82 -31.05 27.74
CA ARG A 143 19.36 -31.65 29.00
C ARG A 143 19.12 -33.16 28.88
N MET A 144 18.59 -33.63 27.76
CA MET A 144 18.25 -35.05 27.58
C MET A 144 19.48 -35.93 27.33
N SER A 145 20.50 -35.41 26.65
CA SER A 145 21.66 -36.20 26.22
C SER A 145 22.75 -36.33 27.29
N GLY A 146 22.68 -35.53 28.37
CA GLY A 146 23.76 -35.37 29.35
C GLY A 146 24.98 -34.65 28.76
N LEU A 147 25.83 -34.04 29.62
CA LEU A 147 26.98 -33.24 29.17
C LEU A 147 28.05 -34.03 28.36
N VAL A 148 27.97 -35.35 28.29
CA VAL A 148 29.07 -36.22 27.84
C VAL A 148 28.97 -36.61 26.36
N ASP A 149 27.80 -36.52 25.71
CA ASP A 149 27.61 -37.07 24.34
C ASP A 149 26.84 -36.14 23.38
N ILE A 150 26.81 -34.83 23.68
CA ILE A 150 26.30 -33.84 22.74
C ILE A 150 27.42 -33.56 21.73
N SER A 151 27.32 -34.15 20.54
CA SER A 151 28.12 -33.69 19.41
C SER A 151 27.85 -32.19 19.22
N ALA A 152 28.90 -31.38 19.34
CA ALA A 152 28.84 -29.93 19.09
C ALA A 152 28.16 -29.60 17.73
N THR A 153 28.22 -30.55 16.80
CA THR A 153 27.53 -30.56 15.52
C THR A 153 26.00 -30.42 15.64
N ARG A 154 25.31 -31.22 16.47
CA ARG A 154 23.83 -31.16 16.58
C ARG A 154 23.34 -29.86 17.20
N LEU A 155 24.07 -29.37 18.21
CA LEU A 155 23.77 -28.08 18.83
C LEU A 155 24.01 -26.93 17.84
N GLY A 156 25.11 -27.01 17.07
CA GLY A 156 25.45 -26.07 16.01
C GLY A 156 24.36 -25.99 14.94
N GLU A 157 23.83 -27.14 14.49
CA GLU A 157 22.71 -27.20 13.54
C GLU A 157 21.49 -26.44 14.07
N ALA A 158 21.03 -26.71 15.30
CA ALA A 158 19.86 -26.04 15.87
C ALA A 158 20.03 -24.51 15.99
N MET A 159 21.24 -24.06 16.32
CA MET A 159 21.58 -22.64 16.38
C MET A 159 21.69 -21.99 15.00
N GLU A 160 22.23 -22.71 14.01
CA GLU A 160 22.29 -22.25 12.63
C GLU A 160 20.88 -22.02 12.08
N TYR A 161 19.98 -23.00 12.25
CA TYR A 161 18.59 -22.87 11.79
C TYR A 161 17.86 -21.71 12.46
N ALA A 162 18.06 -21.51 13.77
CA ALA A 162 17.55 -20.34 14.48
C ALA A 162 17.95 -19.02 13.81
N LEU A 163 19.24 -18.86 13.48
CA LEU A 163 19.73 -17.65 12.83
C LEU A 163 19.16 -17.48 11.41
N VAL A 164 19.01 -18.58 10.67
CA VAL A 164 18.42 -18.58 9.32
C VAL A 164 16.97 -18.10 9.35
N THR A 165 16.15 -18.47 10.34
CA THR A 165 14.75 -18.00 10.40
C THR A 165 14.66 -16.49 10.62
N THR A 166 15.56 -15.91 11.42
CA THR A 166 15.63 -14.45 11.61
C THR A 166 16.08 -13.74 10.34
N ALA A 167 17.14 -14.24 9.70
CA ALA A 167 17.61 -13.69 8.45
C ALA A 167 16.50 -13.72 7.38
N ALA A 168 15.77 -14.83 7.27
CA ALA A 168 14.63 -14.95 6.35
C ALA A 168 13.52 -13.92 6.64
N GLY A 169 13.15 -13.73 7.91
CA GLY A 169 12.17 -12.72 8.31
C GLY A 169 12.58 -11.30 7.92
N LEU A 170 13.86 -10.96 8.10
CA LEU A 170 14.41 -9.66 7.71
C LEU A 170 14.44 -9.46 6.18
N VAL A 171 14.80 -10.50 5.42
CA VAL A 171 14.82 -10.47 3.95
C VAL A 171 13.43 -10.17 3.38
N VAL A 172 12.36 -10.61 4.03
CA VAL A 172 10.98 -10.29 3.62
C VAL A 172 10.54 -8.91 4.12
N ALA A 173 10.92 -8.54 5.34
CA ALA A 173 10.49 -7.30 5.96
C ALA A 173 11.05 -6.06 5.26
N ILE A 174 12.35 -6.06 4.93
CA ILE A 174 13.03 -4.89 4.37
C ILE A 174 12.38 -4.43 3.05
N PRO A 175 12.17 -5.29 2.03
CA PRO A 175 11.46 -4.91 0.82
C PRO A 175 10.02 -4.48 1.08
N SER A 176 9.33 -5.14 2.02
CA SER A 176 7.94 -4.82 2.37
C SER A 176 7.80 -3.40 2.95
N VAL A 177 8.73 -2.97 3.81
CA VAL A 177 8.77 -1.60 4.34
C VAL A 177 8.99 -0.58 3.21
N ILE A 178 9.97 -0.83 2.35
CA ILE A 178 10.31 0.06 1.23
C ILE A 178 9.09 0.22 0.30
N ALA A 179 8.47 -0.91 -0.05
CA ALA A 179 7.30 -0.94 -0.90
C ALA A 179 6.10 -0.20 -0.28
N TYR A 180 5.86 -0.38 1.02
CA TYR A 180 4.80 0.33 1.74
C TYR A 180 5.03 1.84 1.72
N ASN A 181 6.23 2.30 2.08
CA ASN A 181 6.57 3.71 2.11
C ASN A 181 6.49 4.35 0.72
N TYR A 182 6.90 3.62 -0.34
CA TYR A 182 6.74 4.09 -1.72
C TYR A 182 5.27 4.33 -2.09
N ILE A 183 4.38 3.38 -1.75
CA ILE A 183 2.94 3.50 -2.00
C ILE A 183 2.36 4.68 -1.23
N VAL A 184 2.67 4.82 0.06
CA VAL A 184 2.17 5.92 0.91
C VAL A 184 2.61 7.27 0.37
N SER A 185 3.90 7.43 0.04
CA SER A 185 4.42 8.68 -0.53
C SER A 185 3.73 9.05 -1.85
N ARG A 186 3.38 8.05 -2.67
CA ARG A 186 2.62 8.29 -3.91
C ARG A 186 1.18 8.74 -3.63
N ILE A 187 0.52 8.13 -2.64
CA ILE A 187 -0.83 8.52 -2.22
C ILE A 187 -0.83 9.95 -1.67
N GLU A 188 0.15 10.33 -0.86
CA GLU A 188 0.30 11.70 -0.37
C GLU A 188 0.43 12.71 -1.51
N GLY A 189 1.14 12.35 -2.59
CA GLY A 189 1.18 13.14 -3.82
C GLY A 189 -0.20 13.36 -4.45
N PHE A 190 -1.03 12.31 -4.54
CA PHE A 190 -2.41 12.43 -5.02
C PHE A 190 -3.28 13.31 -4.10
N VAL A 191 -3.06 13.27 -2.78
CA VAL A 191 -3.79 14.13 -1.83
C VAL A 191 -3.47 15.61 -2.08
N LEU A 192 -2.20 15.96 -2.27
CA LEU A 192 -1.79 17.33 -2.55
C LEU A 192 -2.36 17.84 -3.88
N GLU A 193 -2.31 16.98 -4.91
CA GLU A 193 -2.86 17.26 -6.23
C GLU A 193 -4.38 17.45 -6.17
N MET A 194 -5.09 16.61 -5.42
CA MET A 194 -6.52 16.75 -5.14
C MET A 194 -6.82 18.09 -4.49
N GLN A 195 -6.11 18.48 -3.44
CA GLN A 195 -6.36 19.73 -2.73
C GLN A 195 -6.18 20.95 -3.64
N THR A 196 -5.10 20.96 -4.43
CA THR A 196 -4.79 22.07 -5.34
C THR A 196 -5.83 22.15 -6.47
N THR A 197 -6.16 21.01 -7.08
CA THR A 197 -7.17 20.94 -8.15
C THR A 197 -8.55 21.33 -7.65
N SER A 198 -8.93 20.87 -6.46
CA SER A 198 -10.25 21.19 -5.89
C SER A 198 -10.40 22.68 -5.63
N ALA A 199 -9.37 23.31 -5.05
CA ALA A 199 -9.36 24.75 -4.82
C ALA A 199 -9.48 25.53 -6.13
N GLU A 200 -8.73 25.14 -7.18
CA GLU A 200 -8.79 25.80 -8.48
C GLU A 200 -10.17 25.68 -9.14
N ILE A 201 -10.79 24.48 -9.12
CA ILE A 201 -12.10 24.27 -9.74
C ILE A 201 -13.20 25.01 -8.99
N VAL A 202 -13.17 25.03 -7.67
CA VAL A 202 -14.14 25.77 -6.85
C VAL A 202 -14.06 27.27 -7.14
N ASP A 203 -12.84 27.82 -7.21
CA ASP A 203 -12.63 29.24 -7.55
C ASP A 203 -13.18 29.58 -8.95
N LEU A 204 -12.90 28.72 -9.94
CA LEU A 204 -13.43 28.89 -11.30
C LEU A 204 -14.96 28.86 -11.37
N LEU A 205 -15.61 27.98 -10.60
CA LEU A 205 -17.08 27.90 -10.56
C LEU A 205 -17.70 29.13 -9.91
N ILE A 206 -17.11 29.61 -8.80
CA ILE A 206 -17.61 30.78 -8.06
C ILE A 206 -17.43 32.06 -8.86
N CYS A 207 -16.24 32.31 -9.42
CA CYS A 207 -16.01 33.50 -10.24
C CYS A 207 -17.02 33.59 -11.39
N ARG A 208 -17.34 32.46 -12.03
CA ARG A 208 -18.34 32.42 -13.09
C ARG A 208 -19.76 32.70 -12.58
N GLU A 209 -20.15 32.18 -11.42
CA GLU A 209 -21.46 32.51 -10.82
C GLU A 209 -21.58 34.00 -10.48
N MET A 210 -20.49 34.65 -10.07
CA MET A 210 -20.46 36.10 -9.86
C MET A 210 -20.65 36.86 -11.16
N ASP A 211 -19.92 36.50 -12.23
CA ASP A 211 -20.05 37.12 -13.55
C ASP A 211 -21.48 36.98 -14.13
N LEU A 212 -22.16 35.86 -13.86
CA LEU A 212 -23.54 35.61 -14.29
C LEU A 212 -24.59 36.40 -13.50
N ASN A 213 -24.32 36.72 -12.23
CA ASN A 213 -25.24 37.48 -11.36
C ASN A 213 -25.09 39.01 -11.52
N GLU A 214 -24.05 39.49 -12.20
CA GLU A 214 -23.84 40.91 -12.51
C GLU A 214 -24.52 41.36 -13.83
N ILE A 215 -25.10 40.43 -14.61
CA ILE A 215 -25.82 40.68 -15.88
C ILE A 215 -27.34 40.61 -15.65
#